data_AF-A0A563CHE8-F1
#
_entry.id   AF-A0A563CHE8-F1
#
_cell.length_a   1.000
_cell.length_b   1.000
_cell.length_c   1.000
_cell.angle_alpha   90.00
_cell.angle_beta   90.00
_cell.angle_gamma   90.00
#
_symmetry.space_group_name_H-M   'P 1'
#
loop_
_entity.id
_entity.type
_entity.pdbx_description
1 polymer ?
#
loop_
_entity_poly.entity_id
_entity_poly.type
_entity_poly.pdbx_seq_one_letter_code
_entity_poly.pdbx_strand_id
1 'polypeptide(L)'
;VKDLGNIALRAIQMEVDLAGVLRVPRLPNGEVEDDVQHSYSLAILAPELRKKLYPHLDNNKVQGFANAHELLEIATGDVATFNLTKKQLEEKRRREEKAKKELLERLTLMPELKQNLEEYERRDTPEARFVRAVDKILPVAMDIVGQGVRVVEEDYGVSNLEDLQKNHDDLIAGFRTSFGEEFPELVQLYEHLAREFEEKYKEEKAKKPEVKLPERPSQLVEVERKFLIDLGSLPFDPEDFEHTTIRQGYLAVSDDGSETRIRDFGNDQRFELTVKSNGTVTRKEKNIQINKEVFESLWPLASGRRIEKTRYYIPYVDPEGDKHTIELDIYHGPSHLNGLCTAEVEFEGRETEATLRADTFQPPEWFGEDISSNPSYKNKSLASHAPHSPMSLSDISM
;
A
#
# COMPACT_ATOMS: atom_id res chain seq x y z
N VAL A 1 -21.85 -12.40 -31.60
CA VAL A 1 -22.00 -11.12 -30.87
C VAL A 1 -21.80 -11.30 -29.37
N LYS A 2 -22.47 -12.26 -28.70
CA LYS A 2 -22.27 -12.52 -27.26
C LYS A 2 -20.80 -12.76 -26.88
N ASP A 3 -20.08 -13.59 -27.64
CA ASP A 3 -18.66 -13.86 -27.37
C ASP A 3 -17.76 -12.64 -27.63
N LEU A 4 -18.05 -11.86 -28.68
CA LEU A 4 -17.35 -10.59 -28.95
C LEU A 4 -17.55 -9.57 -27.82
N GLY A 5 -18.77 -9.49 -27.28
CA GLY A 5 -19.08 -8.67 -26.11
C GLY A 5 -18.31 -9.12 -24.87
N ASN A 6 -18.21 -10.42 -24.64
CA ASN A 6 -17.42 -10.96 -23.53
C ASN A 6 -15.92 -10.65 -23.67
N ILE A 7 -15.37 -10.71 -24.88
CA ILE A 7 -13.97 -10.32 -25.13
C ILE A 7 -13.76 -8.85 -24.78
N ALA A 8 -14.60 -7.95 -25.29
CA ALA A 8 -14.51 -6.52 -25.01
C ALA A 8 -14.62 -6.21 -23.52
N LEU A 9 -15.62 -6.79 -22.83
CA LEU A 9 -15.81 -6.60 -21.39
C LEU A 9 -14.63 -7.13 -20.57
N ARG A 10 -14.06 -8.29 -20.94
CA ARG A 10 -12.90 -8.84 -20.23
C ARG A 10 -11.64 -8.01 -20.45
N ALA A 11 -11.43 -7.48 -21.65
CA ALA A 11 -10.29 -6.60 -21.93
C ALA A 11 -10.36 -5.32 -21.08
N ILE A 12 -11.54 -4.68 -21.02
CA ILE A 12 -11.73 -3.48 -20.18
C ILE A 12 -11.62 -3.81 -18.70
N GLN A 13 -12.20 -4.93 -18.24
CA GLN A 13 -12.06 -5.32 -16.83
C GLN A 13 -10.60 -5.58 -16.44
N MET A 14 -9.78 -6.12 -17.34
CA MET A 14 -8.36 -6.31 -17.07
C MET A 14 -7.60 -5.00 -16.95
N GLU A 15 -7.92 -4.01 -17.79
CA GLU A 15 -7.33 -2.67 -17.66
C GLU A 15 -7.72 -2.04 -16.32
N VAL A 16 -8.99 -2.13 -15.92
CA VAL A 16 -9.46 -1.66 -14.60
C VAL A 16 -8.74 -2.37 -13.45
N ASP A 17 -8.58 -3.70 -13.55
CA ASP A 17 -7.88 -4.48 -12.52
C ASP A 17 -6.39 -4.09 -12.45
N LEU A 18 -5.75 -3.87 -13.61
CA LEU A 18 -4.34 -3.48 -13.71
C LEU A 18 -4.11 -2.05 -13.19
N ALA A 19 -5.03 -1.12 -13.46
CA ALA A 19 -4.98 0.24 -12.90
C ALA A 19 -5.12 0.27 -11.37
N GLY A 20 -5.63 -0.81 -10.78
CA GLY A 20 -5.68 -1.01 -9.34
C GLY A 20 -4.34 -1.43 -8.72
N VAL A 21 -3.36 -1.83 -9.53
CA VAL A 21 -2.02 -2.22 -9.07
C VAL A 21 -1.11 -0.99 -9.10
N LEU A 22 -0.70 -0.54 -7.92
CA LEU A 22 0.17 0.63 -7.75
C LEU A 22 1.63 0.22 -7.58
N ARG A 23 2.54 1.01 -8.15
CA ARG A 23 3.99 0.81 -8.18
C ARG A 23 4.70 1.68 -7.16
N VAL A 24 6.04 1.74 -7.19
CA VAL A 24 6.82 2.65 -6.33
C VAL A 24 7.03 4.06 -6.93
N PRO A 25 7.33 4.22 -8.24
CA PRO A 25 7.55 5.54 -8.82
C PRO A 25 6.35 6.47 -8.66
N ARG A 26 6.62 7.76 -8.48
CA ARG A 26 5.57 8.77 -8.29
C ARG A 26 5.52 9.73 -9.47
N LEU A 27 4.33 9.97 -9.98
CA LEU A 27 4.03 10.93 -11.02
C LEU A 27 4.35 12.38 -10.59
N PRO A 28 4.46 13.34 -11.53
CA PRO A 28 4.74 14.74 -11.21
C PRO A 28 3.72 15.38 -10.26
N ASN A 29 2.45 14.96 -10.34
CA ASN A 29 1.37 15.42 -9.48
C ASN A 29 1.42 14.82 -8.06
N GLY A 30 2.34 13.88 -7.78
CA GLY A 30 2.51 13.22 -6.49
C GLY A 30 1.68 11.96 -6.31
N GLU A 31 0.82 11.63 -7.26
CA GLU A 31 0.17 10.32 -7.31
C GLU A 31 1.19 9.23 -7.62
N VAL A 32 0.88 8.02 -7.22
CA VAL A 32 1.75 6.87 -7.46
C VAL A 32 1.42 6.30 -8.83
N GLU A 33 2.46 5.89 -9.57
CA GLU A 33 2.31 5.23 -10.85
C GLU A 33 1.53 3.91 -10.67
N ASP A 34 0.58 3.63 -11.57
CA ASP A 34 -0.11 2.35 -11.66
C ASP A 34 0.45 1.50 -12.82
N ASP A 35 0.15 0.20 -12.83
CA ASP A 35 0.66 -0.71 -13.86
C ASP A 35 0.13 -0.42 -15.27
N VAL A 36 -1.02 0.24 -15.41
CA VAL A 36 -1.51 0.69 -16.73
C VAL A 36 -0.63 1.81 -17.25
N GLN A 37 -0.31 2.80 -16.43
CA GLN A 37 0.58 3.92 -16.78
C GLN A 37 2.00 3.43 -17.11
N HIS A 38 2.54 2.53 -16.30
CA HIS A 38 3.84 1.91 -16.55
C HIS A 38 3.83 1.09 -17.84
N SER A 39 2.82 0.24 -18.03
CA SER A 39 2.70 -0.58 -19.24
C SER A 39 2.52 0.26 -20.50
N TYR A 40 1.77 1.35 -20.42
CA TYR A 40 1.62 2.29 -21.52
C TYR A 40 2.95 2.98 -21.84
N SER A 41 3.70 3.38 -20.82
CA SER A 41 5.05 3.95 -20.97
C SER A 41 6.01 2.96 -21.64
N LEU A 42 5.97 1.68 -21.26
CA LEU A 42 6.75 0.61 -21.89
C LEU A 42 6.33 0.38 -23.35
N ALA A 43 5.03 0.35 -23.63
CA ALA A 43 4.49 0.17 -24.97
C ALA A 43 4.86 1.33 -25.92
N ILE A 44 5.10 2.54 -25.39
CA ILE A 44 5.65 3.66 -26.15
C ILE A 44 7.17 3.53 -26.32
N LEU A 45 7.90 3.29 -25.22
CA LEU A 45 9.36 3.40 -25.21
C LEU A 45 10.04 2.23 -25.92
N ALA A 46 9.59 0.99 -25.69
CA ALA A 46 10.28 -0.20 -26.18
C ALA A 46 10.33 -0.26 -27.73
N PRO A 47 9.26 0.03 -28.49
CA PRO A 47 9.33 0.09 -29.95
C PRO A 47 10.32 1.13 -30.48
N GLU A 48 10.40 2.31 -29.86
CA GLU A 48 11.30 3.39 -30.28
C GLU A 48 12.76 3.04 -30.02
N LEU A 49 13.08 2.51 -28.83
CA LEU A 49 14.43 2.03 -28.53
C LEU A 49 14.82 0.85 -29.42
N ARG A 50 13.91 -0.11 -29.63
CA ARG A 50 14.12 -1.24 -30.55
C ARG A 50 14.44 -0.74 -31.95
N LYS A 51 13.65 0.19 -32.48
CA LYS A 51 13.84 0.70 -33.85
C LYS A 51 15.20 1.38 -34.02
N LYS A 52 15.67 2.08 -32.99
CA LYS A 52 16.92 2.84 -33.03
C LYS A 52 18.17 1.99 -32.76
N LEU A 53 18.08 1.06 -31.81
CA LEU A 53 19.24 0.33 -31.29
C LEU A 53 19.29 -1.12 -31.78
N TYR A 54 18.14 -1.79 -31.88
CA TYR A 54 18.05 -3.22 -32.21
C TYR A 54 17.00 -3.50 -33.29
N PRO A 55 17.16 -2.95 -34.51
CA PRO A 55 16.13 -2.98 -35.54
C PRO A 55 15.81 -4.38 -36.10
N HIS A 56 16.53 -5.40 -35.66
CA HIS A 56 16.34 -6.81 -36.03
C HIS A 56 15.30 -7.54 -35.14
N LEU A 57 15.03 -7.06 -33.92
CA LEU A 57 14.07 -7.67 -32.98
C LEU A 57 12.63 -7.59 -33.51
N ASP A 58 11.77 -8.59 -33.37
CA ASP A 58 10.39 -8.47 -33.89
C ASP A 58 9.55 -7.42 -33.12
N ASN A 59 9.10 -6.37 -33.80
CA ASN A 59 8.30 -5.31 -33.19
C ASN A 59 6.91 -5.80 -32.72
N ASN A 60 6.32 -6.79 -33.39
CA ASN A 60 5.04 -7.35 -32.97
C ASN A 60 5.20 -8.08 -31.63
N LYS A 61 6.31 -8.80 -31.44
CA LYS A 61 6.64 -9.42 -30.16
C LYS A 61 6.95 -8.39 -29.08
N VAL A 62 7.76 -7.37 -29.39
CA VAL A 62 8.08 -6.30 -28.44
C VAL A 62 6.82 -5.61 -27.91
N GLN A 63 5.89 -5.23 -28.80
CA GLN A 63 4.61 -4.64 -28.38
C GLN A 63 3.72 -5.65 -27.64
N GLY A 64 3.65 -6.89 -28.12
CA GLY A 64 2.89 -7.95 -27.48
C GLY A 64 3.34 -8.21 -26.04
N PHE A 65 4.65 -8.27 -25.80
CA PHE A 65 5.25 -8.46 -24.48
C PHE A 65 5.10 -7.23 -23.59
N ALA A 66 5.29 -6.02 -24.12
CA ALA A 66 5.04 -4.79 -23.37
C ALA A 66 3.60 -4.71 -22.84
N ASN A 67 2.62 -5.15 -23.63
CA ASN A 67 1.20 -5.17 -23.21
C ASN A 67 0.86 -6.34 -22.25
N ALA A 68 1.75 -7.31 -22.08
CA ALA A 68 1.47 -8.53 -21.32
C ALA A 68 2.30 -8.65 -20.02
N HIS A 69 3.42 -7.91 -19.90
CA HIS A 69 4.44 -8.17 -18.88
C HIS A 69 3.94 -8.09 -17.43
N GLU A 70 3.06 -7.14 -17.09
CA GLU A 70 2.53 -6.97 -15.73
C GLU A 70 1.20 -7.70 -15.47
N LEU A 71 0.67 -8.48 -16.43
CA LEU A 71 -0.65 -9.09 -16.24
C LEU A 71 -0.70 -10.06 -15.05
N LEU A 72 0.44 -10.64 -14.66
CA LEU A 72 0.51 -11.48 -13.46
C LEU A 72 0.31 -10.68 -12.17
N GLU A 73 0.64 -9.40 -12.16
CA GLU A 73 0.53 -8.53 -10.98
C GLU A 73 -0.93 -8.25 -10.59
N ILE A 74 -1.88 -8.34 -11.55
CA ILE A 74 -3.34 -8.37 -11.25
C ILE A 74 -3.66 -9.45 -10.20
N ALA A 75 -2.93 -10.56 -10.26
CA ALA A 75 -3.19 -11.76 -9.49
C ALA A 75 -2.33 -11.82 -8.21
N THR A 76 -1.14 -11.20 -8.23
CA THR A 76 -0.12 -11.33 -7.16
C THR A 76 0.12 -10.05 -6.37
N GLY A 77 -0.24 -8.89 -6.93
CA GLY A 77 0.27 -7.58 -6.55
C GLY A 77 1.79 -7.44 -6.76
N ASP A 78 2.28 -6.20 -6.71
CA ASP A 78 3.73 -5.92 -6.61
C ASP A 78 4.21 -6.29 -5.19
N VAL A 79 5.07 -7.30 -5.08
CA VAL A 79 5.59 -7.80 -3.80
C VAL A 79 7.11 -7.74 -3.82
N ALA A 80 7.69 -6.92 -2.94
CA ALA A 80 9.14 -6.87 -2.75
C ALA A 80 9.55 -8.14 -2.01
N THR A 81 10.49 -8.86 -2.60
CA THR A 81 10.98 -10.12 -2.05
C THR A 81 11.99 -9.94 -0.91
N PHE A 82 12.26 -8.70 -0.49
CA PHE A 82 13.20 -8.43 0.59
C PHE A 82 12.47 -8.59 1.94
N ASN A 83 13.01 -9.45 2.81
CA ASN A 83 12.55 -9.72 4.20
C ASN A 83 11.36 -10.69 4.40
N LEU A 84 11.09 -11.64 3.50
CA LEU A 84 10.08 -12.68 3.76
C LEU A 84 10.66 -13.94 4.45
N THR A 85 9.95 -14.47 5.45
CA THR A 85 10.26 -15.77 6.07
C THR A 85 10.01 -16.93 5.09
N LYS A 86 10.56 -18.12 5.38
CA LYS A 86 10.36 -19.31 4.51
C LYS A 86 8.90 -19.66 4.31
N LYS A 87 8.07 -19.54 5.35
CA LYS A 87 6.64 -19.83 5.29
C LYS A 87 5.87 -18.78 4.48
N GLN A 88 6.24 -17.51 4.59
CA GLN A 88 5.70 -16.42 3.77
C GLN A 88 6.09 -16.56 2.30
N LEU A 89 7.32 -16.99 2.01
CA LEU A 89 7.78 -17.33 0.66
C LEU A 89 6.98 -18.49 0.04
N GLU A 90 6.62 -19.49 0.84
CA GLU A 90 5.90 -20.68 0.36
C GLU A 90 4.40 -20.38 0.14
N GLU A 91 3.76 -19.64 1.04
CA GLU A 91 2.39 -19.15 0.84
C GLU A 91 2.31 -18.17 -0.34
N LYS A 92 3.32 -17.30 -0.52
CA LYS A 92 3.46 -16.44 -1.71
C LYS A 92 3.46 -17.28 -2.98
N ARG A 93 4.35 -18.28 -3.08
CA ARG A 93 4.40 -19.18 -4.25
C ARG A 93 3.06 -19.85 -4.51
N ARG A 94 2.38 -20.34 -3.47
CA ARG A 94 1.06 -20.98 -3.61
C ARG A 94 0.00 -20.00 -4.11
N ARG A 95 -0.01 -18.76 -3.61
CA ARG A 95 -0.92 -17.69 -4.07
C ARG A 95 -0.60 -17.31 -5.51
N GLU A 96 0.68 -17.14 -5.86
CA GLU A 96 1.14 -16.84 -7.23
C GLU A 96 0.74 -17.93 -8.23
N GLU A 97 0.92 -19.21 -7.89
CA GLU A 97 0.53 -20.32 -8.77
C GLU A 97 -0.99 -20.37 -8.98
N LYS A 98 -1.78 -20.18 -7.92
CA LYS A 98 -3.24 -20.15 -8.02
C LYS A 98 -3.70 -18.96 -8.86
N ALA A 99 -3.15 -17.78 -8.59
CA ALA A 99 -3.54 -16.54 -9.22
C ALA A 99 -3.13 -16.51 -10.70
N LYS A 100 -1.95 -17.06 -11.05
CA LYS A 100 -1.54 -17.32 -12.43
C LYS A 100 -2.52 -18.24 -13.15
N LYS A 101 -2.98 -19.32 -12.51
CA LYS A 101 -3.96 -20.22 -13.11
C LYS A 101 -5.29 -19.51 -13.40
N GLU A 102 -5.81 -18.75 -12.44
CA GLU A 102 -7.05 -17.97 -12.59
C GLU A 102 -6.93 -16.91 -13.70
N LEU A 103 -5.79 -16.22 -13.78
CA LEU A 103 -5.50 -15.28 -14.87
C LEU A 103 -5.46 -15.99 -16.23
N LEU A 104 -4.75 -17.11 -16.36
CA LEU A 104 -4.67 -17.86 -17.61
C LEU A 104 -6.05 -18.39 -18.06
N GLU A 105 -6.93 -18.72 -17.11
CA GLU A 105 -8.33 -19.06 -17.39
C GLU A 105 -9.11 -17.83 -17.92
N ARG A 106 -8.94 -16.65 -17.29
CA ARG A 106 -9.53 -15.37 -17.77
C ARG A 106 -9.08 -15.04 -19.19
N LEU A 107 -7.81 -15.27 -19.51
CA LEU A 107 -7.18 -15.02 -20.80
C LEU A 107 -7.58 -16.02 -21.90
N THR A 108 -8.36 -17.07 -21.60
CA THR A 108 -8.77 -18.07 -22.61
C THR A 108 -9.61 -17.44 -23.76
N LEU A 109 -10.31 -16.33 -23.49
CA LEU A 109 -11.02 -15.56 -24.52
C LEU A 109 -10.11 -14.57 -25.29
N MET A 110 -8.84 -14.43 -24.90
CA MET A 110 -7.84 -13.52 -25.46
C MET A 110 -6.54 -14.29 -25.74
N PRO A 111 -6.55 -15.23 -26.71
CA PRO A 111 -5.46 -16.18 -26.92
C PRO A 111 -4.13 -15.52 -27.28
N GLU A 112 -4.14 -14.39 -28.00
CA GLU A 112 -2.92 -13.65 -28.35
C GLU A 112 -2.26 -13.05 -27.09
N LEU A 113 -3.05 -12.43 -26.22
CA LEU A 113 -2.55 -11.86 -24.97
C LEU A 113 -2.03 -12.95 -24.03
N LYS A 114 -2.74 -14.10 -23.96
CA LYS A 114 -2.29 -15.28 -23.24
C LYS A 114 -0.93 -15.78 -23.73
N GLN A 115 -0.80 -15.91 -25.06
CA GLN A 115 0.45 -16.37 -25.67
C GLN A 115 1.58 -15.40 -25.39
N ASN A 116 1.36 -14.09 -25.55
CA ASN A 116 2.37 -13.08 -25.25
C ASN A 116 2.85 -13.14 -23.81
N LEU A 117 1.93 -13.30 -22.85
CA LEU A 117 2.29 -13.48 -21.43
C LEU A 117 3.13 -14.74 -21.22
N GLU A 118 2.68 -15.89 -21.74
CA GLU A 118 3.40 -17.16 -21.59
C GLU A 118 4.78 -17.14 -22.27
N GLU A 119 4.94 -16.43 -23.39
CA GLU A 119 6.22 -16.24 -24.08
C GLU A 119 7.15 -15.29 -23.34
N TYR A 120 6.64 -14.15 -22.88
CA TYR A 120 7.41 -13.18 -22.11
C TYR A 120 8.00 -13.81 -20.84
N GLU A 121 7.17 -14.59 -20.11
CA GLU A 121 7.56 -15.25 -18.87
C GLU A 121 8.70 -16.26 -19.02
N ARG A 122 8.81 -16.92 -20.18
CA ARG A 122 9.90 -17.88 -20.43
C ARG A 122 11.25 -17.19 -20.64
N ARG A 123 11.27 -15.95 -21.11
CA ARG A 123 12.49 -15.15 -21.35
C ARG A 123 13.50 -15.81 -22.29
N ASP A 124 13.04 -16.74 -23.12
CA ASP A 124 13.85 -17.52 -24.06
C ASP A 124 14.13 -16.75 -25.37
N THR A 125 13.30 -15.77 -25.71
CA THR A 125 13.47 -14.91 -26.88
C THR A 125 14.27 -13.62 -26.57
N PRO A 126 15.05 -13.10 -27.54
CA PRO A 126 15.73 -11.81 -27.38
C PRO A 126 14.73 -10.66 -27.21
N GLU A 127 13.54 -10.72 -27.82
CA GLU A 127 12.50 -9.70 -27.62
C GLU A 127 11.98 -9.65 -26.18
N ALA A 128 11.76 -10.82 -25.53
CA ALA A 128 11.32 -10.86 -24.14
C ALA A 128 12.38 -10.30 -23.20
N ARG A 129 13.66 -10.65 -23.41
CA ARG A 129 14.78 -10.10 -22.62
C ARG A 129 14.99 -8.62 -22.87
N PHE A 130 14.82 -8.15 -24.11
CA PHE A 130 14.88 -6.73 -24.46
C PHE A 130 13.77 -5.94 -23.75
N VAL A 131 12.52 -6.38 -23.84
CA VAL A 131 11.39 -5.71 -23.16
C VAL A 131 11.63 -5.66 -21.66
N ARG A 132 12.11 -6.75 -21.05
CA ARG A 132 12.48 -6.78 -19.63
C ARG A 132 13.64 -5.82 -19.27
N ALA A 133 14.58 -5.61 -20.19
CA ALA A 133 15.67 -4.65 -19.99
C ALA A 133 15.14 -3.20 -20.03
N VAL A 134 14.26 -2.88 -20.98
CA VAL A 134 13.63 -1.54 -21.08
C VAL A 134 12.71 -1.28 -19.89
N ASP A 135 11.92 -2.27 -19.49
CA ASP A 135 11.08 -2.25 -18.29
C ASP A 135 11.87 -1.81 -17.05
N LYS A 136 13.06 -2.38 -16.84
CA LYS A 136 13.94 -2.01 -15.73
C LYS A 136 14.56 -0.61 -15.81
N ILE A 137 14.53 0.04 -16.96
CA ILE A 137 14.99 1.42 -17.15
C ILE A 137 13.86 2.41 -16.87
N LEU A 138 12.60 2.01 -17.04
CA LEU A 138 11.46 2.92 -16.87
C LEU A 138 11.37 3.58 -15.49
N PRO A 139 11.58 2.87 -14.35
CA PRO A 139 11.50 3.51 -13.04
C PRO A 139 12.43 4.72 -12.89
N VAL A 140 13.70 4.60 -13.32
CA VAL A 140 14.63 5.75 -13.24
C VAL A 140 14.20 6.89 -14.17
N ALA A 141 13.63 6.59 -15.33
CA ALA A 141 13.08 7.61 -16.22
C ALA A 141 11.86 8.31 -15.57
N MET A 142 10.98 7.55 -14.91
CA MET A 142 9.82 8.09 -14.19
C MET A 142 10.28 8.95 -13.00
N ASP A 143 11.31 8.54 -12.26
CA ASP A 143 11.87 9.30 -11.15
C ASP A 143 12.42 10.67 -11.58
N ILE A 144 13.01 10.76 -12.78
CA ILE A 144 13.49 12.02 -13.38
C ILE A 144 12.34 12.97 -13.71
N VAL A 145 11.24 12.49 -14.31
CA VAL A 145 10.13 13.36 -14.69
C VAL A 145 9.16 13.63 -13.54
N GLY A 146 9.04 12.68 -12.62
CA GLY A 146 8.10 12.65 -11.50
C GLY A 146 8.68 13.16 -10.19
N GLN A 147 8.28 12.55 -9.07
CA GLN A 147 8.73 12.92 -7.73
C GLN A 147 9.78 11.96 -7.16
N GLY A 148 10.71 11.47 -8.01
CA GLY A 148 11.70 10.47 -7.62
C GLY A 148 12.56 10.85 -6.42
N VAL A 149 12.86 12.14 -6.18
CA VAL A 149 13.61 12.57 -4.98
C VAL A 149 12.87 12.21 -3.69
N ARG A 150 11.54 12.38 -3.67
CA ARG A 150 10.71 11.91 -2.55
C ARG A 150 10.69 10.40 -2.46
N VAL A 151 10.67 9.69 -3.59
CA VAL A 151 10.67 8.23 -3.61
C VAL A 151 11.94 7.68 -2.95
N VAL A 152 13.12 8.14 -3.38
CA VAL A 152 14.39 7.66 -2.79
C VAL A 152 14.55 8.04 -1.32
N GLU A 153 13.99 9.17 -0.87
CA GLU A 153 14.05 9.60 0.52
C GLU A 153 13.05 8.87 1.42
N GLU A 154 11.77 8.84 1.01
CA GLU A 154 10.66 8.35 1.82
C GLU A 154 10.54 6.83 1.76
N ASP A 155 10.75 6.22 0.60
CA ASP A 155 10.54 4.78 0.39
C ASP A 155 11.84 3.97 0.53
N TYR A 156 12.99 4.57 0.19
CA TYR A 156 14.29 3.89 0.24
C TYR A 156 15.26 4.44 1.31
N GLY A 157 14.88 5.50 2.05
CA GLY A 157 15.68 6.05 3.15
C GLY A 157 17.00 6.71 2.72
N VAL A 158 17.14 7.08 1.45
CA VAL A 158 18.37 7.69 0.91
C VAL A 158 18.48 9.14 1.37
N SER A 159 19.41 9.39 2.29
CA SER A 159 19.52 10.68 2.98
C SER A 159 20.50 11.67 2.34
N ASN A 160 21.39 11.19 1.47
CA ASN A 160 22.45 11.99 0.86
C ASN A 160 22.84 11.46 -0.53
N LEU A 161 23.58 12.27 -1.28
CA LEU A 161 23.98 11.98 -2.66
C LEU A 161 24.95 10.79 -2.77
N GLU A 162 25.83 10.58 -1.79
CA GLU A 162 26.80 9.48 -1.82
C GLU A 162 26.10 8.12 -1.73
N ASP A 163 25.11 8.01 -0.83
CA ASP A 163 24.26 6.81 -0.73
C ASP A 163 23.46 6.57 -2.02
N LEU A 164 22.92 7.63 -2.63
CA LEU A 164 22.21 7.52 -3.91
C LEU A 164 23.12 6.98 -5.02
N GLN A 165 24.31 7.56 -5.16
CA GLN A 165 25.30 7.19 -6.18
C GLN A 165 25.73 5.73 -6.02
N LYS A 166 26.00 5.32 -4.79
CA LYS A 166 26.34 3.93 -4.49
C LYS A 166 25.20 2.97 -4.87
N ASN A 167 23.96 3.31 -4.52
CA ASN A 167 22.79 2.49 -4.87
C ASN A 167 22.62 2.38 -6.40
N HIS A 168 22.81 3.48 -7.13
CA HIS A 168 22.80 3.46 -8.59
C HIS A 168 23.92 2.62 -9.18
N ASP A 169 25.15 2.73 -8.67
CA ASP A 169 26.28 1.91 -9.12
C ASP A 169 25.99 0.41 -8.96
N ASP A 170 25.41 0.00 -7.82
CA ASP A 170 25.02 -1.39 -7.56
C ASP A 170 23.91 -1.85 -8.53
N LEU A 171 22.89 -1.02 -8.78
CA LEU A 171 21.80 -1.31 -9.72
C LEU A 171 22.32 -1.43 -11.16
N ILE A 172 23.17 -0.51 -11.60
CA ILE A 172 23.79 -0.51 -12.92
C ILE A 172 24.68 -1.74 -13.08
N ALA A 173 25.45 -2.13 -12.06
CA ALA A 173 26.26 -3.33 -12.10
C ALA A 173 25.39 -4.59 -12.28
N GLY A 174 24.31 -4.71 -11.50
CA GLY A 174 23.35 -5.82 -11.64
C GLY A 174 22.65 -5.84 -13.00
N PHE A 175 22.29 -4.67 -13.53
CA PHE A 175 21.71 -4.52 -14.87
C PHE A 175 22.71 -4.95 -15.96
N ARG A 176 23.97 -4.51 -15.86
CA ARG A 176 25.05 -4.89 -16.78
C ARG A 176 25.30 -6.39 -16.76
N THR A 177 25.32 -7.02 -15.59
CA THR A 177 25.45 -8.49 -15.49
C THR A 177 24.27 -9.21 -16.15
N SER A 178 23.06 -8.66 -16.05
CA SER A 178 21.85 -9.31 -16.57
C SER A 178 21.65 -9.13 -18.07
N PHE A 179 22.06 -7.99 -18.63
CA PHE A 179 21.69 -7.59 -19.99
C PHE A 179 22.86 -7.07 -20.84
N GLY A 180 24.02 -6.81 -20.24
CA GLY A 180 25.10 -6.05 -20.91
C GLY A 180 25.77 -6.77 -22.06
N GLU A 181 25.76 -8.11 -22.10
CA GLU A 181 26.27 -8.86 -23.24
C GLU A 181 25.36 -8.73 -24.47
N GLU A 182 24.04 -8.69 -24.26
CA GLU A 182 23.04 -8.69 -25.34
C GLU A 182 22.61 -7.27 -25.73
N PHE A 183 22.53 -6.36 -24.77
CA PHE A 183 22.01 -5.01 -24.93
C PHE A 183 22.94 -3.92 -24.31
N PRO A 184 24.20 -3.79 -24.78
CA PRO A 184 25.17 -2.87 -24.18
C PRO A 184 24.76 -1.39 -24.27
N GLU A 185 24.00 -0.99 -25.30
CA GLU A 185 23.47 0.37 -25.44
C GLU A 185 22.39 0.68 -24.38
N LEU A 186 21.63 -0.31 -23.91
CA LEU A 186 20.67 -0.12 -22.81
C LEU A 186 21.38 0.11 -21.47
N VAL A 187 22.55 -0.50 -21.26
CA VAL A 187 23.38 -0.22 -20.07
C VAL A 187 23.83 1.24 -20.06
N GLN A 188 24.29 1.74 -21.21
CA GLN A 188 24.69 3.15 -21.36
C GLN A 188 23.51 4.11 -21.13
N LEU A 189 22.32 3.74 -21.61
CA LEU A 189 21.10 4.51 -21.36
C LEU A 189 20.76 4.55 -19.86
N TYR A 190 20.81 3.41 -19.17
CA TYR A 190 20.58 3.36 -17.71
C TYR A 190 21.58 4.26 -16.99
N GLU A 191 22.88 4.10 -17.25
CA GLU A 191 23.95 4.93 -16.65
C GLU A 191 23.71 6.43 -16.86
N HIS A 192 23.25 6.82 -18.06
CA HIS A 192 22.95 8.21 -18.36
C HIS A 192 21.79 8.73 -17.52
N LEU A 193 20.66 8.01 -17.49
CA LEU A 193 19.47 8.40 -16.74
C LEU A 193 19.75 8.45 -15.23
N ALA A 194 20.49 7.49 -14.69
CA ALA A 194 20.91 7.50 -13.28
C ALA A 194 21.66 8.78 -12.91
N ARG A 195 22.60 9.22 -13.76
CA ARG A 195 23.35 10.48 -13.57
C ARG A 195 22.46 11.72 -13.71
N GLU A 196 21.51 11.71 -14.64
CA GLU A 196 20.54 12.80 -14.75
C GLU A 196 19.67 12.91 -13.49
N PHE A 197 19.25 11.77 -12.92
CA PHE A 197 18.52 11.75 -11.66
C PHE A 197 19.36 12.22 -10.47
N GLU A 198 20.65 11.86 -10.40
CA GLU A 198 21.57 12.35 -9.36
C GLU A 198 21.74 13.88 -9.38
N GLU A 199 21.84 14.49 -10.57
CA GLU A 199 21.89 15.96 -10.67
C GLU A 199 20.55 16.59 -10.26
N LYS A 200 19.41 16.00 -10.64
CA LYS A 200 18.09 16.44 -10.14
C LYS A 200 18.02 16.37 -8.62
N TYR A 201 18.45 15.27 -8.00
CA TYR A 201 18.47 15.08 -6.55
C TYR A 201 19.28 16.18 -5.86
N LYS A 202 20.48 16.45 -6.38
CA LYS A 202 21.37 17.51 -5.87
C LYS A 202 20.74 18.90 -6.02
N GLU A 203 20.10 19.20 -7.15
CA GLU A 203 19.42 20.48 -7.37
C GLU A 203 18.21 20.68 -6.44
N GLU A 204 17.41 19.64 -6.20
CA GLU A 204 16.27 19.69 -5.29
C GLU A 204 16.71 19.81 -3.84
N LYS A 205 17.74 19.07 -3.40
CA LYS A 205 18.33 19.21 -2.06
C LYS A 205 18.93 20.59 -1.80
N ALA A 206 19.45 21.25 -2.84
CA ALA A 206 20.02 22.60 -2.72
C ALA A 206 18.95 23.70 -2.56
N LYS A 207 17.69 23.44 -2.95
CA LYS A 207 16.57 24.36 -2.76
C LYS A 207 16.14 24.31 -1.29
N LYS A 208 16.07 25.47 -0.61
CA LYS A 208 15.54 25.56 0.77
C LYS A 208 14.19 24.85 0.85
N PRO A 209 13.86 24.18 1.96
CA PRO A 209 12.64 23.40 2.07
C PRO A 209 11.45 24.33 1.89
N GLU A 210 10.86 24.32 0.71
CA GLU A 210 9.51 24.80 0.54
C GLU A 210 8.67 23.84 1.38
N VAL A 211 7.95 24.36 2.37
CA VAL A 211 7.05 23.59 3.21
C VAL A 211 5.93 23.07 2.31
N LYS A 212 6.21 22.01 1.56
CA LYS A 212 5.20 21.17 0.95
C LYS A 212 4.68 20.32 2.10
N LEU A 213 3.47 20.69 2.55
CA LEU A 213 2.69 19.85 3.46
C LEU A 213 2.85 18.40 2.98
N PRO A 214 3.22 17.46 3.86
CA PRO A 214 3.35 16.07 3.47
C PRO A 214 1.97 15.61 2.96
N GLU A 215 1.83 15.52 1.64
CA GLU A 215 0.79 14.69 1.06
C GLU A 215 1.26 13.26 1.30
N ARG A 216 0.64 12.64 2.32
CA ARG A 216 0.78 11.21 2.57
C ARG A 216 0.54 10.50 1.24
N PRO A 217 1.48 9.66 0.76
CA PRO A 217 1.20 8.76 -0.35
C PRO A 217 -0.06 7.97 0.00
N SER A 218 -0.99 7.85 -0.94
CA SER A 218 -2.25 7.10 -0.77
C SER A 218 -2.05 5.58 -0.62
N GLN A 219 -0.82 5.12 -0.36
CA GLN A 219 -0.36 3.73 -0.49
C GLN A 219 -0.10 2.98 0.82
N LEU A 220 -0.04 3.67 1.96
CA LEU A 220 -0.06 2.96 3.23
C LEU A 220 -1.53 2.64 3.53
N VAL A 221 -1.97 1.46 3.08
CA VAL A 221 -3.18 0.86 3.62
C VAL A 221 -2.80 0.34 4.99
N GLU A 222 -3.27 1.01 6.05
CA GLU A 222 -3.25 0.45 7.39
C GLU A 222 -4.24 -0.73 7.39
N VAL A 223 -3.72 -1.95 7.18
CA VAL A 223 -4.47 -3.16 7.49
C VAL A 223 -4.39 -3.33 8.99
N GLU A 224 -5.52 -3.23 9.68
CA GLU A 224 -5.61 -3.43 11.13
C GLU A 224 -6.24 -4.79 11.44
N ARG A 225 -5.71 -5.49 12.44
CA ARG A 225 -6.46 -6.56 13.14
C ARG A 225 -6.85 -6.09 14.53
N LYS A 226 -8.09 -6.41 14.92
CA LYS A 226 -8.72 -5.93 16.15
C LYS A 226 -9.34 -7.07 16.93
N PHE A 227 -9.12 -7.07 18.24
CA PHE A 227 -9.53 -8.15 19.13
C PHE A 227 -10.21 -7.60 20.38
N LEU A 228 -11.18 -8.34 20.91
CA LEU A 228 -11.72 -8.08 22.25
C LEU A 228 -10.74 -8.56 23.32
N ILE A 229 -10.59 -7.77 24.39
CA ILE A 229 -9.69 -8.08 25.49
C ILE A 229 -10.46 -8.18 26.80
N ASP A 230 -10.17 -9.23 27.57
CA ASP A 230 -10.57 -9.33 28.97
C ASP A 230 -9.41 -8.87 29.86
N LEU A 231 -9.55 -7.72 30.52
CA LEU A 231 -8.53 -7.16 31.41
C LEU A 231 -8.14 -8.12 32.55
N GLY A 232 -9.07 -8.96 33.02
CA GLY A 232 -8.80 -9.93 34.08
C GLY A 232 -7.87 -11.07 33.66
N SER A 233 -7.70 -11.26 32.34
CA SER A 233 -6.86 -12.30 31.75
C SER A 233 -5.46 -11.83 31.33
N LEU A 234 -5.15 -10.54 31.52
CA LEU A 234 -3.86 -9.99 31.10
C LEU A 234 -2.72 -10.56 31.95
N PRO A 235 -1.62 -11.01 31.32
CA PRO A 235 -0.46 -11.55 32.04
C PRO A 235 0.48 -10.46 32.60
N PHE A 236 0.11 -9.19 32.48
CA PHE A 236 0.88 -8.01 32.88
C PHE A 236 -0.06 -6.89 33.34
N ASP A 237 0.50 -5.88 34.00
CA ASP A 237 -0.21 -4.64 34.29
C ASP A 237 -0.04 -3.66 33.11
N PRO A 238 -1.12 -3.20 32.45
CA PRO A 238 -1.02 -2.21 31.37
C PRO A 238 -0.28 -0.93 31.77
N GLU A 239 -0.34 -0.53 33.04
CA GLU A 239 0.30 0.69 33.54
C GLU A 239 1.84 0.67 33.45
N ASP A 240 2.45 -0.51 33.25
CA ASP A 240 3.89 -0.65 33.03
C ASP A 240 4.34 -0.17 31.63
N PHE A 241 3.39 0.09 30.72
CA PHE A 241 3.66 0.46 29.33
C PHE A 241 3.40 1.95 29.07
N GLU A 242 4.09 2.49 28.05
CA GLU A 242 3.81 3.83 27.56
C GLU A 242 2.35 3.92 27.09
N HIS A 243 1.68 4.99 27.47
CA HIS A 243 0.27 5.16 27.15
C HIS A 243 -0.11 6.62 26.97
N THR A 244 -1.23 6.83 26.28
CA THR A 244 -1.77 8.16 26.03
C THR A 244 -3.29 8.16 26.20
N THR A 245 -3.82 9.22 26.82
CA THR A 245 -5.26 9.45 26.86
C THR A 245 -5.70 10.08 25.56
N ILE A 246 -6.76 9.54 24.96
CA ILE A 246 -7.32 10.02 23.69
C ILE A 246 -8.76 10.42 23.93
N ARG A 247 -9.08 11.68 23.63
CA ARG A 247 -10.46 12.18 23.51
C ARG A 247 -10.73 12.46 22.04
N GLN A 248 -11.79 11.88 21.49
CA GLN A 248 -12.16 12.09 20.10
C GLN A 248 -13.66 12.25 19.91
N GLY A 249 -14.04 13.04 18.90
CA GLY A 249 -15.43 13.35 18.61
C GLY A 249 -15.68 13.51 17.12
N TYR A 250 -16.81 12.99 16.64
CA TYR A 250 -17.22 13.13 15.25
C TYR A 250 -18.17 14.33 15.09
N LEU A 251 -17.76 15.31 14.29
CA LEU A 251 -18.55 16.49 13.96
C LEU A 251 -19.58 16.16 12.87
N ALA A 252 -19.18 15.39 11.86
CA ALA A 252 -20.01 14.93 10.76
C ALA A 252 -19.65 13.50 10.38
N VAL A 253 -20.66 12.69 10.07
CA VAL A 253 -20.53 11.34 9.49
C VAL A 253 -21.65 11.23 8.46
N SER A 254 -21.31 10.89 7.22
CA SER A 254 -22.27 10.77 6.12
C SER A 254 -22.37 9.33 5.64
N ASP A 255 -23.48 8.99 4.97
CA ASP A 255 -23.73 7.65 4.45
C ASP A 255 -22.75 7.24 3.34
N ASP A 256 -22.19 8.23 2.64
CA ASP A 256 -21.13 8.01 1.66
C ASP A 256 -19.78 7.65 2.30
N GLY A 257 -19.67 7.62 3.64
CA GLY A 257 -18.43 7.31 4.34
C GLY A 257 -17.50 8.51 4.55
N SER A 258 -17.90 9.71 4.15
CA SER A 258 -17.22 10.94 4.57
C SER A 258 -17.40 11.18 6.06
N GLU A 259 -16.34 11.69 6.70
CA GLU A 259 -16.36 12.02 8.13
C GLU A 259 -15.47 13.21 8.47
N THR A 260 -15.85 13.92 9.52
CA THR A 260 -15.03 14.98 10.14
C THR A 260 -14.90 14.66 11.62
N ARG A 261 -13.66 14.51 12.08
CA ARG A 261 -13.33 14.06 13.44
C ARG A 261 -12.32 14.99 14.07
N ILE A 262 -12.51 15.34 15.34
CA ILE A 262 -11.53 16.04 16.17
C ILE A 262 -10.93 15.08 17.19
N ARG A 263 -9.65 15.23 17.50
CA ARG A 263 -8.90 14.41 18.45
C ARG A 263 -8.00 15.27 19.34
N ASP A 264 -7.92 14.91 20.61
CA ASP A 264 -6.94 15.35 21.60
C ASP A 264 -6.14 14.13 22.04
N PHE A 265 -4.82 14.23 21.94
CA PHE A 265 -3.86 13.20 22.35
C PHE A 265 -3.06 13.70 23.55
N GLY A 266 -2.93 12.85 24.57
CA GLY A 266 -2.00 13.05 25.68
C GLY A 266 -2.42 14.13 26.67
N ASN A 267 -3.73 14.36 26.84
CA ASN A 267 -4.29 15.40 27.72
C ASN A 267 -3.78 16.81 27.38
N ASP A 268 -4.27 17.36 26.26
CA ASP A 268 -3.95 18.69 25.76
C ASP A 268 -2.54 18.89 25.18
N GLN A 269 -1.84 17.80 24.81
CA GLN A 269 -0.51 17.91 24.18
C GLN A 269 -0.58 18.13 22.67
N ARG A 270 -1.52 17.46 21.98
CA ARG A 270 -1.70 17.57 20.53
C ARG A 270 -3.16 17.46 20.15
N PHE A 271 -3.62 18.38 19.31
CA PHE A 271 -4.98 18.38 18.77
C PHE A 271 -4.99 18.27 17.25
N GLU A 272 -5.93 17.49 16.72
CA GLU A 272 -6.07 17.27 15.28
C GLU A 272 -7.54 17.33 14.82
N LEU A 273 -7.73 17.84 13.61
CA LEU A 273 -8.96 17.75 12.83
C LEU A 273 -8.70 16.85 11.60
N THR A 274 -9.37 15.72 11.54
CA THR A 274 -9.38 14.81 10.38
C THR A 274 -10.61 15.06 9.53
N VAL A 275 -10.42 15.21 8.22
CA VAL A 275 -11.50 15.21 7.22
C VAL A 275 -11.26 14.07 6.25
N LYS A 276 -12.22 13.15 6.15
CA LYS A 276 -12.25 12.09 5.14
C LYS A 276 -13.40 12.37 4.17
N SER A 277 -13.11 12.32 2.88
CA SER A 277 -14.11 12.47 1.81
C SER A 277 -14.19 11.20 0.97
N ASN A 278 -15.39 10.81 0.56
CA ASN A 278 -15.56 9.72 -0.40
C ASN A 278 -15.51 10.31 -1.82
N GLY A 279 -14.55 9.85 -2.63
CA GLY A 279 -14.35 10.29 -4.00
C GLY A 279 -13.79 9.15 -4.83
N THR A 280 -14.32 8.95 -6.03
CA THR A 280 -14.07 7.78 -6.90
C THR A 280 -12.66 7.71 -7.50
N VAL A 281 -11.83 8.74 -7.28
CA VAL A 281 -10.49 8.84 -7.88
C VAL A 281 -9.38 9.08 -6.84
N THR A 282 -9.71 9.42 -5.58
CA THR A 282 -8.74 9.45 -4.47
C THR A 282 -9.49 9.67 -3.16
N ARG A 283 -9.43 8.72 -2.23
CA ARG A 283 -9.84 8.97 -0.84
C ARG A 283 -8.85 9.96 -0.23
N LYS A 284 -9.26 11.22 -0.05
CA LYS A 284 -8.43 12.23 0.63
C LYS A 284 -8.80 12.24 2.11
N GLU A 285 -8.03 11.53 2.93
CA GLU A 285 -7.95 11.80 4.36
C GLU A 285 -6.93 12.92 4.58
N LYS A 286 -7.36 13.99 5.25
CA LYS A 286 -6.49 15.11 5.60
C LYS A 286 -6.51 15.32 7.11
N ASN A 287 -5.33 15.22 7.74
CA ASN A 287 -5.13 15.52 9.15
C ASN A 287 -4.55 16.92 9.29
N ILE A 288 -5.24 17.79 10.01
CA ILE A 288 -4.88 19.19 10.22
C ILE A 288 -4.62 19.40 11.70
N GLN A 289 -3.43 19.86 12.06
CA GLN A 289 -3.14 20.24 13.44
C GLN A 289 -3.95 21.49 13.82
N ILE A 290 -4.66 21.44 14.94
CA ILE A 290 -5.42 22.56 15.51
C ILE A 290 -4.85 22.91 16.89
N ASN A 291 -5.20 24.08 17.39
CA ASN A 291 -4.87 24.46 18.77
C ASN A 291 -6.00 24.06 19.74
N LYS A 292 -5.71 24.18 21.04
CA LYS A 292 -6.65 23.86 22.12
C LYS A 292 -7.93 24.67 22.03
N GLU A 293 -7.82 25.96 21.74
CA GLU A 293 -8.96 26.88 21.67
C GLU A 293 -9.96 26.44 20.58
N VAL A 294 -9.44 26.04 19.40
CA VAL A 294 -10.27 25.50 18.31
C VAL A 294 -10.88 24.17 18.72
N PHE A 295 -10.11 23.24 19.30
CA PHE A 295 -10.64 21.95 19.75
C PHE A 295 -11.79 22.12 20.75
N GLU A 296 -11.59 22.91 21.80
CA GLU A 296 -12.61 23.14 22.84
C GLU A 296 -13.86 23.85 22.29
N SER A 297 -13.71 24.71 21.27
CA SER A 297 -14.85 25.33 20.58
C SER A 297 -15.67 24.33 19.76
N LEU A 298 -15.03 23.31 19.20
CA LEU A 298 -15.66 22.28 18.37
C LEU A 298 -16.17 21.09 19.20
N TRP A 299 -15.57 20.82 20.36
CA TRP A 299 -15.90 19.68 21.21
C TRP A 299 -17.40 19.55 21.53
N PRO A 300 -18.14 20.62 21.92
CA PRO A 300 -19.58 20.58 22.15
C PRO A 300 -20.39 20.05 20.95
N LEU A 301 -19.94 20.30 19.72
CA LEU A 301 -20.64 19.89 18.49
C LEU A 301 -20.56 18.37 18.24
N ALA A 302 -19.60 17.69 18.86
CA ALA A 302 -19.47 16.23 18.80
C ALA A 302 -20.32 15.50 19.85
N SER A 303 -21.16 16.20 20.62
CA SER A 303 -21.99 15.59 21.67
C SER A 303 -22.81 14.40 21.13
N GLY A 304 -22.84 13.30 21.90
CA GLY A 304 -23.47 12.03 21.49
C GLY A 304 -22.66 11.20 20.49
N ARG A 305 -21.51 11.70 20.03
CA ARG A 305 -20.61 11.04 19.05
C ARG A 305 -19.15 11.11 19.51
N ARG A 306 -18.91 10.82 20.79
CA ARG A 306 -17.59 10.93 21.45
C ARG A 306 -17.06 9.57 21.85
N ILE A 307 -15.74 9.49 21.95
CA ILE A 307 -15.00 8.37 22.52
C ILE A 307 -13.90 8.94 23.41
N GLU A 308 -13.77 8.36 24.60
CA GLU A 308 -12.69 8.64 25.54
C GLU A 308 -12.06 7.30 25.95
N LYS A 309 -10.75 7.17 25.74
CA LYS A 309 -9.99 5.95 26.00
C LYS A 309 -8.56 6.23 26.43
N THR A 310 -7.94 5.29 27.13
CA THR A 310 -6.48 5.23 27.28
C THR A 310 -5.96 4.17 26.31
N ARG A 311 -4.96 4.54 25.49
CA ARG A 311 -4.25 3.63 24.59
C ARG A 311 -2.87 3.32 25.16
N TYR A 312 -2.61 2.05 25.41
CA TYR A 312 -1.32 1.53 25.86
C TYR A 312 -0.58 0.91 24.67
N TYR A 313 0.74 1.13 24.60
CA TYR A 313 1.60 0.65 23.52
C TYR A 313 2.47 -0.51 24.04
N ILE A 314 2.04 -1.73 23.75
CA ILE A 314 2.67 -2.94 24.28
C ILE A 314 3.57 -3.54 23.19
N PRO A 315 4.90 -3.56 23.38
CA PRO A 315 5.80 -4.24 22.46
C PRO A 315 5.53 -5.75 22.47
N TYR A 316 5.39 -6.35 21.30
CA TYR A 316 5.19 -7.78 21.13
C TYR A 316 6.14 -8.33 20.09
N VAL A 317 6.66 -9.52 20.35
CA VAL A 317 7.42 -10.31 19.36
C VAL A 317 6.64 -11.59 19.15
N ASP A 318 6.19 -11.81 17.92
CA ASP A 318 5.44 -13.01 17.61
C ASP A 318 6.35 -14.26 17.58
N PRO A 319 5.79 -15.48 17.51
CA PRO A 319 6.58 -16.71 17.50
C PRO A 319 7.55 -16.85 16.31
N GLU A 320 7.37 -16.09 15.24
CA GLU A 320 8.26 -16.07 14.07
C GLU A 320 9.40 -15.05 14.24
N GLY A 321 9.33 -14.20 15.28
CA GLY A 321 10.35 -13.21 15.62
C GLY A 321 10.06 -11.80 15.09
N ASP A 322 8.89 -11.59 14.47
CA ASP A 322 8.48 -10.28 13.97
C ASP A 322 8.05 -9.39 15.14
N LYS A 323 8.48 -8.12 15.10
CA LYS A 323 8.18 -7.14 16.14
C LYS A 323 6.93 -6.36 15.76
N HIS A 324 6.00 -6.28 16.69
CA HIS A 324 4.74 -5.57 16.57
C HIS A 324 4.56 -4.64 17.77
N THR A 325 3.74 -3.60 17.58
CA THR A 325 3.22 -2.80 18.69
C THR A 325 1.73 -3.11 18.79
N ILE A 326 1.32 -3.64 19.94
CA ILE A 326 -0.10 -3.84 20.24
C ILE A 326 -0.62 -2.55 20.88
N GLU A 327 -1.63 -1.96 20.25
CA GLU A 327 -2.37 -0.83 20.80
C GLU A 327 -3.55 -1.35 21.63
N LEU A 328 -3.39 -1.43 22.94
CA LEU A 328 -4.45 -1.80 23.87
C LEU A 328 -5.26 -0.57 24.26
N ASP A 329 -6.53 -0.53 23.87
CA ASP A 329 -7.47 0.52 24.21
C ASP A 329 -8.38 0.11 25.36
N ILE A 330 -8.39 0.91 26.42
CA ILE A 330 -9.35 0.82 27.54
C ILE A 330 -10.29 2.02 27.45
N TYR A 331 -11.58 1.76 27.19
CA TYR A 331 -12.58 2.81 26.99
C TYR A 331 -13.20 3.24 28.32
N HIS A 332 -13.24 4.55 28.55
CA HIS A 332 -13.72 5.17 29.81
C HIS A 332 -15.05 5.90 29.64
N GLY A 333 -15.42 6.27 28.40
CA GLY A 333 -16.65 7.03 28.16
C GLY A 333 -16.99 7.25 26.67
N PRO A 334 -18.24 7.61 26.35
CA PRO A 334 -19.40 7.79 27.25
C PRO A 334 -19.87 6.46 27.88
N SER A 335 -20.84 6.51 28.81
CA SER A 335 -21.22 5.38 29.69
C SER A 335 -21.50 4.04 28.98
N HIS A 336 -21.83 4.04 27.70
CA HIS A 336 -22.08 2.84 26.90
C HIS A 336 -20.82 2.13 26.39
N LEU A 337 -19.65 2.78 26.45
CA LEU A 337 -18.35 2.19 26.09
C LEU A 337 -17.50 1.85 27.33
N ASN A 338 -17.91 2.30 28.51
CA ASN A 338 -17.13 2.10 29.73
C ASN A 338 -16.94 0.61 30.00
N GLY A 339 -15.67 0.18 30.10
CA GLY A 339 -15.29 -1.22 30.31
C GLY A 339 -15.09 -2.04 29.03
N LEU A 340 -15.32 -1.46 27.84
CA LEU A 340 -14.87 -2.08 26.59
C LEU A 340 -13.35 -2.02 26.54
N CYS A 341 -12.71 -3.12 26.16
CA CYS A 341 -11.27 -3.19 25.91
C CYS A 341 -11.00 -3.87 24.57
N THR A 342 -10.14 -3.25 23.77
CA THR A 342 -9.75 -3.79 22.46
C THR A 342 -8.26 -3.73 22.26
N ALA A 343 -7.68 -4.71 21.57
CA ALA A 343 -6.31 -4.65 21.09
C ALA A 343 -6.32 -4.48 19.57
N GLU A 344 -5.54 -3.53 19.07
CA GLU A 344 -5.30 -3.28 17.65
C GLU A 344 -3.83 -3.56 17.32
N VAL A 345 -3.59 -4.15 16.16
CA VAL A 345 -2.25 -4.29 15.57
C VAL A 345 -2.34 -3.79 14.14
N GLU A 346 -1.53 -2.78 13.82
CA GLU A 346 -1.44 -2.19 12.49
C GLU A 346 -0.30 -2.86 11.71
N PHE A 347 -0.60 -3.26 10.48
CA PHE A 347 0.36 -3.81 9.55
C PHE A 347 0.62 -2.79 8.46
N GLU A 348 1.77 -2.12 8.54
CA GLU A 348 2.19 -1.17 7.52
C GLU A 348 2.82 -1.90 6.32
N GLY A 349 2.72 -1.29 5.14
CA GLY A 349 3.29 -1.77 3.90
C GLY A 349 2.33 -1.59 2.73
N ARG A 350 2.68 -2.14 1.57
CA ARG A 350 1.75 -2.22 0.44
C ARG A 350 0.56 -3.07 0.82
N GLU A 351 -0.61 -2.80 0.25
CA GLU A 351 -1.88 -3.45 0.63
C GLU A 351 -1.77 -4.99 0.68
N THR A 352 -1.15 -5.61 -0.33
CA THR A 352 -0.94 -7.05 -0.41
C THR A 352 0.03 -7.57 0.65
N GLU A 353 1.10 -6.83 0.95
CA GLU A 353 2.10 -7.18 1.97
C GLU A 353 1.53 -7.02 3.38
N ALA A 354 0.86 -5.90 3.65
CA ALA A 354 0.16 -5.62 4.89
C ALA A 354 -0.90 -6.69 5.17
N THR A 355 -1.69 -7.06 4.15
CA THR A 355 -2.67 -8.15 4.24
C THR A 355 -2.00 -9.49 4.53
N LEU A 356 -0.89 -9.82 3.87
CA LEU A 356 -0.16 -11.06 4.12
C LEU A 356 0.38 -11.12 5.56
N ARG A 357 0.93 -10.01 6.08
CA ARG A 357 1.40 -9.90 7.47
C ARG A 357 0.23 -10.07 8.45
N ALA A 358 -0.89 -9.40 8.20
CA ALA A 358 -2.10 -9.52 9.02
C ALA A 358 -2.64 -10.96 9.06
N ASP A 359 -2.72 -11.63 7.90
CA ASP A 359 -3.20 -13.02 7.76
C ASP A 359 -2.30 -14.02 8.50
N THR A 360 -1.00 -13.74 8.56
CA THR A 360 -0.01 -14.64 9.17
C THR A 360 0.33 -14.30 10.62
N PHE A 361 -0.14 -13.15 11.11
CA PHE A 361 0.04 -12.71 12.49
C PHE A 361 -0.57 -13.70 13.48
N GLN A 362 0.26 -14.12 14.44
CA GLN A 362 -0.14 -14.98 15.54
C GLN A 362 -0.38 -14.11 16.78
N PRO A 363 -1.64 -13.92 17.19
CA PRO A 363 -1.95 -13.10 18.35
C PRO A 363 -1.50 -13.78 19.65
N PRO A 364 -1.17 -13.00 20.71
CA PRO A 364 -0.94 -13.52 22.05
C PRO A 364 -2.12 -14.31 22.60
N GLU A 365 -1.88 -15.22 23.56
CA GLU A 365 -2.92 -16.06 24.17
C GLU A 365 -4.05 -15.28 24.86
N TRP A 366 -3.78 -14.05 25.31
CA TRP A 366 -4.76 -13.19 25.98
C TRP A 366 -5.66 -12.40 25.02
N PHE A 367 -5.43 -12.50 23.71
CA PHE A 367 -6.36 -11.95 22.72
C PHE A 367 -7.64 -12.79 22.69
N GLY A 368 -8.79 -12.13 22.78
CA GLY A 368 -10.09 -12.76 22.65
C GLY A 368 -10.57 -12.86 21.21
N GLU A 369 -11.87 -12.62 21.00
CA GLU A 369 -12.50 -12.72 19.68
C GLU A 369 -11.91 -11.70 18.68
N ASP A 370 -11.58 -12.17 17.48
CA ASP A 370 -11.20 -11.33 16.34
C ASP A 370 -12.44 -10.60 15.79
N ILE A 371 -12.46 -9.29 15.98
CA ILE A 371 -13.54 -8.38 15.61
C ILE A 371 -13.16 -7.46 14.44
N SER A 372 -12.07 -7.75 13.72
CA SER A 372 -11.52 -6.91 12.64
C SER A 372 -12.56 -6.60 11.55
N SER A 373 -13.39 -7.58 11.20
CA SER A 373 -14.42 -7.45 10.16
C SER A 373 -15.76 -6.92 10.67
N ASN A 374 -15.95 -6.79 12.00
CA ASN A 374 -17.24 -6.44 12.59
C ASN A 374 -17.48 -4.90 12.54
N PRO A 375 -18.46 -4.41 11.74
CA PRO A 375 -18.70 -2.98 11.60
C PRO A 375 -19.10 -2.28 12.91
N SER A 376 -19.64 -3.02 13.89
CA SER A 376 -20.10 -2.48 15.18
C SER A 376 -18.94 -1.99 16.05
N TYR A 377 -17.73 -2.53 15.83
CA TYR A 377 -16.52 -2.16 16.57
C TYR A 377 -15.64 -1.14 15.82
N LYS A 378 -16.11 -0.61 14.69
CA LYS A 378 -15.43 0.52 14.04
C LYS A 378 -15.59 1.78 14.89
N ASN A 379 -14.54 2.59 14.98
CA ASN A 379 -14.51 3.80 15.83
C ASN A 379 -15.71 4.74 15.59
N LYS A 380 -16.15 4.93 14.33
CA LYS A 380 -17.35 5.74 14.03
C LYS A 380 -18.65 5.15 14.60
N SER A 381 -18.75 3.82 14.63
CA SER A 381 -19.90 3.09 15.18
C SER A 381 -19.92 3.20 16.69
N LEU A 382 -18.78 2.92 17.34
CA LEU A 382 -18.61 3.02 18.80
C LEU A 382 -18.93 4.42 19.34
N ALA A 383 -18.56 5.45 18.58
CA ALA A 383 -18.84 6.84 18.96
C ALA A 383 -20.34 7.12 19.11
N SER A 384 -21.18 6.45 18.31
CA SER A 384 -22.62 6.73 18.23
C SER A 384 -23.51 5.66 18.89
N HIS A 385 -23.03 4.41 18.99
CA HIS A 385 -23.79 3.26 19.47
C HIS A 385 -22.90 2.31 20.29
N ALA A 386 -23.51 1.57 21.23
CA ALA A 386 -22.85 0.42 21.83
C ALA A 386 -22.74 -0.73 20.81
N PRO A 387 -21.66 -1.54 20.84
CA PRO A 387 -21.59 -2.73 20.01
C PRO A 387 -22.70 -3.71 20.41
N HIS A 388 -23.50 -4.18 19.44
CA HIS A 388 -24.45 -5.26 19.70
C HIS A 388 -23.67 -6.58 19.75
N SER A 389 -23.74 -7.30 20.88
CA SER A 389 -23.46 -8.74 20.86
C SER A 389 -24.42 -9.40 19.87
N PRO A 390 -23.97 -10.35 19.02
CA PRO A 390 -24.91 -11.13 18.24
C PRO A 390 -25.90 -11.77 19.21
N MET A 391 -27.21 -11.58 18.95
CA MET A 391 -28.26 -12.19 19.75
C MET A 391 -27.94 -13.67 19.94
N SER A 392 -27.83 -14.09 21.20
CA SER A 392 -27.85 -15.50 21.53
C SER A 392 -29.19 -16.06 21.04
N LEU A 393 -29.14 -17.13 20.25
CA LEU A 393 -30.32 -17.89 19.82
C LEU A 393 -31.11 -18.49 21.02
N SER A 394 -30.65 -18.31 22.26
CA SER A 394 -31.40 -18.62 23.49
C SER A 394 -32.59 -17.69 23.74
N ASP A 395 -32.62 -16.49 23.16
CA ASP A 395 -33.61 -15.47 23.50
C ASP A 395 -34.84 -15.46 22.57
N ILE A 396 -34.92 -16.44 21.64
CA ILE A 396 -36.08 -16.64 20.73
C ILE A 396 -37.00 -17.78 21.21
N SER A 397 -36.90 -18.17 22.49
CA SER A 397 -37.87 -19.09 23.10
C SER A 397 -38.49 -18.47 24.34
N MET A 398 -39.56 -17.69 24.14
CA MET A 398 -40.73 -17.67 25.04
C MET A 398 -41.98 -17.23 24.29
#